data_AF-D3S6L4-F1
#
_entry.id   AF-D3S6L4-F1
#
_cell.length_a   1.000
_cell.length_b   1.000
_cell.length_c   1.000
_cell.angle_alpha   90.00
_cell.angle_beta   90.00
_cell.angle_gamma   90.00
#
_symmetry.space_group_name_H-M   'P 1'
#
loop_
_entity.id
_entity.type
_entity.pdbx_description
1 polymer ?
#
loop_
_entity_poly.entity_id
_entity_poly.type
_entity_poly.pdbx_seq_one_letter_code
_entity_poly.pdbx_strand_id
1 'polypeptide(L)'
;MKVEGITKKIMEHLKEPITIRELAKKLNIHPKNLDVKIRVLRDLGLVETKKGRNGGVRLTKEGLYLLEKGEITLGALKLQIVAKDRIGLLADITSRISKIGGNITSTVLEREGDKVIIYLVVENVDRDEIKNTLKEVVEKISIIW
;
A
#
# COMPACT_ATOMS: atom_id res chain seq x y z
N MET A 1 -2.60 -6.91 6.16
CA MET A 1 -3.62 -7.67 5.40
C MET A 1 -2.98 -8.18 4.13
N LYS A 2 -3.11 -9.49 3.85
CA LYS A 2 -2.53 -10.13 2.66
C LYS A 2 -3.65 -10.64 1.76
N VAL A 3 -3.51 -10.51 0.45
CA VAL A 3 -4.52 -10.98 -0.51
C VAL A 3 -4.04 -12.25 -1.19
N GLU A 4 -4.69 -13.37 -0.86
CA GLU A 4 -4.34 -14.70 -1.37
C GLU A 4 -5.56 -15.50 -1.84
N GLY A 5 -5.27 -16.63 -2.48
CA GLY A 5 -6.28 -17.63 -2.86
C GLY A 5 -7.40 -17.04 -3.72
N ILE A 6 -8.64 -17.35 -3.35
CA ILE A 6 -9.80 -16.94 -4.14
C ILE A 6 -10.03 -15.42 -4.12
N THR A 7 -9.66 -14.74 -3.03
CA THR A 7 -9.81 -13.29 -2.92
C THR A 7 -8.91 -12.58 -3.93
N LYS A 8 -7.66 -13.05 -4.10
CA LYS A 8 -6.75 -12.55 -5.13
C LYS A 8 -7.33 -12.71 -6.53
N LYS A 9 -7.78 -13.92 -6.87
CA LYS A 9 -8.40 -14.22 -8.18
C LYS A 9 -9.63 -13.36 -8.47
N ILE A 10 -10.45 -13.09 -7.44
CA ILE A 10 -11.58 -12.16 -7.55
C ILE A 10 -11.06 -10.76 -7.90
N MET A 11 -10.13 -10.22 -7.11
CA MET A 11 -9.61 -8.86 -7.31
C MET A 11 -8.91 -8.68 -8.66
N GLU A 12 -8.19 -9.69 -9.16
CA GLU A 12 -7.54 -9.67 -10.48
C GLU A 12 -8.53 -9.43 -11.63
N HIS A 13 -9.73 -10.02 -11.56
CA HIS A 13 -10.77 -9.81 -12.55
C HIS A 13 -11.53 -8.49 -12.40
N LEU A 14 -11.38 -7.78 -11.27
CA LEU A 14 -12.05 -6.51 -10.97
C LEU A 14 -11.23 -5.28 -11.40
N LYS A 15 -10.07 -5.47 -12.04
CA LYS A 15 -9.31 -4.39 -12.70
C LYS A 15 -10.14 -3.68 -13.77
N GLU A 16 -11.03 -4.42 -14.42
CA GLU A 16 -12.06 -3.90 -15.31
C GLU A 16 -13.45 -4.10 -14.70
N PRO A 17 -14.40 -3.18 -14.93
CA PRO A 17 -15.76 -3.35 -14.44
C PRO A 17 -16.40 -4.63 -14.99
N ILE A 18 -16.90 -5.49 -14.09
CA ILE A 18 -17.54 -6.76 -14.45
C ILE A 18 -18.77 -7.03 -13.58
N THR A 19 -19.77 -7.71 -14.13
CA THR A 19 -20.96 -8.08 -13.34
C THR A 19 -20.68 -9.29 -12.45
N ILE A 20 -21.41 -9.42 -11.32
CA ILE A 20 -21.30 -10.58 -10.44
C ILE A 20 -21.60 -11.89 -11.20
N ARG A 21 -22.52 -11.87 -12.15
CA ARG A 21 -22.87 -13.06 -12.95
C ARG A 21 -21.71 -13.51 -13.85
N GLU A 22 -21.05 -12.57 -14.52
CA GLU A 22 -19.91 -12.88 -15.38
C GLU A 22 -18.70 -13.33 -14.56
N LEU A 23 -18.43 -12.64 -13.46
CA LEU A 23 -17.35 -13.00 -12.55
C LEU A 23 -17.55 -14.39 -11.93
N ALA A 24 -18.78 -14.73 -11.54
CA ALA A 24 -19.15 -16.06 -11.04
C ALA A 24 -18.87 -17.16 -12.08
N LYS A 25 -19.20 -16.91 -13.35
CA LYS A 25 -18.87 -17.84 -14.45
C LYS A 25 -17.37 -18.00 -14.63
N LYS A 26 -16.60 -16.90 -14.68
CA LYS A 26 -15.13 -16.94 -14.86
C LYS A 26 -14.44 -17.72 -13.73
N LEU A 27 -14.93 -17.59 -12.51
CA LEU A 27 -14.35 -18.23 -11.33
C LEU A 27 -14.90 -19.63 -11.04
N ASN A 28 -15.92 -20.09 -11.80
CA ASN A 28 -16.66 -21.31 -11.52
C ASN A 28 -17.19 -21.38 -10.06
N ILE A 29 -17.79 -20.28 -9.59
CA ILE A 29 -18.33 -20.14 -8.24
C ILE A 29 -19.81 -19.79 -8.30
N HIS A 30 -20.60 -20.34 -7.39
CA HIS A 30 -22.01 -20.00 -7.28
C HIS A 30 -22.20 -18.48 -6.98
N PRO A 31 -23.06 -17.75 -7.70
CA PRO A 31 -23.20 -16.29 -7.56
C PRO A 31 -23.44 -15.82 -6.13
N LYS A 32 -24.20 -16.57 -5.33
CA LYS A 32 -24.45 -16.26 -3.91
C LYS A 32 -23.17 -16.26 -3.06
N ASN A 33 -22.25 -17.19 -3.31
CA ASN A 33 -20.98 -17.26 -2.58
C ASN A 33 -20.03 -16.14 -3.01
N LEU A 34 -20.08 -15.74 -4.28
CA LEU A 34 -19.34 -14.58 -4.77
C LEU A 34 -19.89 -13.28 -4.19
N ASP A 35 -21.22 -13.10 -4.12
CA ASP A 35 -21.87 -11.91 -3.56
C ASP A 35 -21.41 -11.63 -2.13
N VAL A 36 -21.33 -12.67 -1.29
CA VAL A 36 -20.80 -12.57 0.08
C VAL A 36 -19.37 -12.04 0.09
N LYS A 37 -18.50 -12.54 -0.79
CA LYS A 37 -17.10 -12.09 -0.89
C LYS A 37 -16.99 -10.65 -1.38
N ILE A 38 -17.77 -10.28 -2.40
CA ILE A 38 -17.82 -8.90 -2.92
C ILE A 38 -18.32 -7.93 -1.84
N ARG A 39 -19.30 -8.34 -1.03
CA ARG A 39 -19.79 -7.54 0.10
C ARG A 39 -18.68 -7.26 1.11
N VAL A 40 -17.94 -8.28 1.54
CA VAL A 40 -16.80 -8.10 2.45
C VAL A 40 -15.76 -7.16 1.86
N LEU A 41 -15.38 -7.32 0.59
CA LEU A 41 -14.43 -6.43 -0.07
C LEU A 41 -14.94 -4.98 -0.15
N ARG A 42 -16.26 -4.79 -0.30
CA ARG A 42 -16.87 -3.46 -0.35
C ARG A 42 -16.89 -2.82 1.03
N ASP A 43 -17.20 -3.59 2.07
CA ASP A 43 -17.21 -3.12 3.46
C ASP A 43 -15.79 -2.74 3.92
N LEU A 44 -14.75 -3.37 3.36
CA LEU A 44 -13.34 -2.99 3.51
C LEU A 44 -12.91 -1.81 2.64
N GLY A 45 -13.80 -1.25 1.80
CA GLY A 45 -13.47 -0.15 0.90
C GLY A 45 -12.58 -0.51 -0.29
N LEU A 46 -12.41 -1.80 -0.60
CA LEU A 46 -11.52 -2.28 -1.67
C LEU A 46 -12.21 -2.39 -3.04
N VAL A 47 -13.54 -2.46 -3.05
CA VAL A 47 -14.35 -2.51 -4.27
C VAL A 47 -15.54 -1.58 -4.17
N GLU A 48 -15.99 -1.08 -5.32
CA GLU A 48 -17.20 -0.30 -5.44
C GLU A 48 -18.16 -0.96 -6.46
N THR A 49 -19.45 -0.67 -6.31
CA THR A 49 -20.50 -1.21 -7.18
C THR A 49 -21.30 -0.10 -7.84
N LYS A 50 -21.40 -0.11 -9.16
CA LYS A 50 -22.21 0.85 -9.93
C LYS A 50 -23.41 0.15 -10.54
N LYS A 51 -24.60 0.77 -10.46
CA LYS A 51 -25.82 0.28 -11.13
C LYS A 51 -25.93 0.85 -12.56
N GLY A 52 -26.63 0.14 -13.45
CA GLY A 52 -26.95 0.59 -14.81
C GLY A 52 -26.34 -0.30 -15.92
N ARG A 53 -26.56 0.09 -17.20
CA ARG A 53 -26.07 -0.64 -18.38
C ARG A 53 -24.54 -0.84 -18.40
N ASN A 54 -23.80 0.15 -17.89
CA ASN A 54 -22.34 0.09 -17.71
C ASN A 54 -21.98 -0.09 -16.23
N GLY A 55 -22.87 -0.70 -15.46
CA GLY A 55 -22.70 -1.01 -14.05
C GLY A 55 -21.89 -2.29 -13.85
N GLY A 56 -21.39 -2.50 -12.64
CA GLY A 56 -20.55 -3.63 -12.31
C GLY A 56 -19.84 -3.45 -10.98
N VAL A 57 -19.05 -4.44 -10.62
CA VAL A 57 -18.10 -4.38 -9.51
C VAL A 57 -16.73 -4.00 -10.09
N ARG A 58 -16.00 -3.12 -9.42
CA ARG A 58 -14.63 -2.73 -9.78
C ARG A 58 -13.80 -2.42 -8.55
N LEU A 59 -12.47 -2.49 -8.67
CA LEU A 59 -11.55 -2.10 -7.58
C LEU A 59 -11.60 -0.58 -7.33
N THR A 60 -11.46 -0.21 -6.06
CA THR A 60 -11.09 1.16 -5.66
C THR A 60 -9.58 1.37 -5.84
N LYS A 61 -9.09 2.59 -5.59
CA LYS A 61 -7.64 2.86 -5.61
C LYS A 61 -6.91 2.03 -4.57
N GLU A 62 -7.50 1.88 -3.39
CA GLU A 62 -6.98 1.09 -2.27
C GLU A 62 -6.99 -0.40 -2.62
N GLY A 63 -8.03 -0.88 -3.29
CA GLY A 63 -8.11 -2.26 -3.80
C GLY A 63 -7.06 -2.57 -4.87
N LEU A 64 -6.81 -1.63 -5.79
CA LEU A 64 -5.73 -1.72 -6.78
C LEU A 64 -4.36 -1.77 -6.10
N TYR A 65 -4.10 -0.84 -5.18
CA TYR A 65 -2.86 -0.76 -4.44
C TYR A 65 -2.56 -2.06 -3.65
N LEU A 66 -3.56 -2.57 -2.92
CA LEU A 66 -3.45 -3.84 -2.21
C LEU A 66 -3.16 -5.02 -3.15
N LEU A 67 -3.80 -5.04 -4.32
CA LEU A 67 -3.62 -6.11 -5.29
C LEU A 67 -2.21 -6.10 -5.92
N GLU A 68 -1.68 -4.91 -6.20
CA GLU A 68 -0.34 -4.72 -6.77
C GLU A 68 0.76 -5.08 -5.77
N LYS A 69 0.62 -4.63 -4.52
CA LYS A 69 1.59 -4.90 -3.46
C LYS A 69 1.47 -6.32 -2.88
N GLY A 70 0.32 -6.98 -3.03
CA GLY A 70 0.04 -8.33 -2.49
C GLY A 70 -0.21 -8.36 -0.97
N GLU A 71 0.34 -7.39 -0.25
CA GLU A 71 0.09 -7.15 1.17
C GLU A 71 0.09 -5.65 1.49
N ILE A 72 -0.74 -5.27 2.46
CA ILE A 72 -0.68 -3.96 3.14
C ILE A 72 -0.33 -4.23 4.59
N THR A 73 0.80 -3.70 5.04
CA THR A 73 1.17 -3.69 6.46
C THR A 73 0.44 -2.53 7.12
N LEU A 74 -0.52 -2.83 8.02
CA LEU A 74 -1.24 -1.83 8.81
C LEU A 74 -0.40 -1.28 9.97
N GLY A 75 0.86 -1.73 10.11
CA GLY A 75 1.78 -1.27 11.12
C GLY A 75 2.57 -0.07 10.65
N ALA A 76 2.73 0.90 11.55
CA ALA A 76 3.66 2.01 11.32
C ALA A 76 5.09 1.56 11.64
N LEU A 77 6.02 1.82 10.73
CA LEU A 77 7.46 1.67 10.96
C LEU A 77 7.99 2.95 11.57
N LYS A 78 8.57 2.86 12.77
CA LYS A 78 9.38 3.94 13.32
C LYS A 78 10.81 3.74 12.87
N LEU A 79 11.36 4.74 12.20
CA LEU A 79 12.68 4.73 11.60
C LEU A 79 13.55 5.75 12.30
N GLN A 80 14.81 5.39 12.51
CA GLN A 80 15.89 6.32 12.77
C GLN A 80 16.85 6.25 11.58
N ILE A 81 17.06 7.39 10.92
CA ILE A 81 17.89 7.53 9.74
C ILE A 81 19.07 8.44 10.10
N VAL A 82 20.29 8.00 9.80
CA VAL A 82 21.49 8.83 9.93
C VAL A 82 22.01 9.15 8.53
N ALA A 83 22.23 10.43 8.26
CA ALA A 83 22.72 10.91 6.97
C ALA A 83 23.61 12.15 7.13
N LYS A 84 24.48 12.38 6.16
CA LYS A 84 25.26 13.61 6.06
C LYS A 84 24.34 14.79 5.74
N ASP A 85 24.49 15.89 6.47
CA ASP A 85 23.68 17.08 6.27
C ASP A 85 23.93 17.68 4.88
N ARG A 86 22.84 17.93 4.14
CA ARG A 86 22.87 18.62 2.86
C ARG A 86 21.52 19.25 2.57
N ILE A 87 21.56 20.34 1.80
CA ILE A 87 20.36 20.99 1.27
C ILE A 87 19.51 19.97 0.51
N GLY A 88 18.22 19.93 0.81
CA GLY A 88 17.25 19.05 0.15
C GLY A 88 17.23 17.60 0.63
N LEU A 89 18.00 17.22 1.65
CA LEU A 89 18.04 15.83 2.15
C LEU A 89 16.65 15.31 2.56
N LEU A 90 15.91 16.06 3.38
CA LEU A 90 14.57 15.66 3.81
C LEU A 90 13.60 15.56 2.62
N ALA A 91 13.70 16.48 1.66
CA ALA A 91 12.86 16.45 0.46
C ALA A 91 13.15 15.21 -0.40
N ASP A 92 14.42 14.81 -0.54
CA ASP A 92 14.81 13.61 -1.28
C ASP A 92 14.29 12.35 -0.58
N ILE A 93 14.50 12.22 0.74
CA ILE A 93 14.03 11.07 1.54
C ILE A 93 12.51 10.95 1.45
N THR A 94 11.77 12.03 1.75
CA THR A 94 10.30 12.02 1.73
C THR A 94 9.76 11.73 0.34
N SER A 95 10.34 12.30 -0.72
CA SER A 95 9.92 12.03 -2.10
C SER A 95 10.12 10.58 -2.50
N ARG A 96 11.23 9.95 -2.07
CA ARG A 96 11.50 8.53 -2.35
C ARG A 96 10.52 7.62 -1.60
N ILE A 97 10.20 7.93 -0.34
CA ILE A 97 9.19 7.20 0.43
C ILE A 97 7.80 7.34 -0.20
N SER A 98 7.40 8.54 -0.63
CA SER A 98 6.12 8.75 -1.29
C SER A 98 6.01 7.98 -2.62
N LYS A 99 7.11 7.86 -3.39
CA LYS A 99 7.14 7.10 -4.66
C LYS A 99 6.84 5.61 -4.49
N ILE A 100 7.20 5.02 -3.35
CA ILE A 100 6.89 3.62 -3.04
C ILE A 100 5.51 3.45 -2.39
N GLY A 101 4.77 4.55 -2.20
CA GLY A 101 3.45 4.57 -1.57
C GLY A 101 3.47 4.71 -0.05
N GLY A 102 4.62 5.02 0.54
CA GLY A 102 4.75 5.24 1.97
C GLY A 102 4.05 6.52 2.41
N ASN A 103 3.30 6.43 3.51
CA ASN A 103 2.64 7.55 4.14
C ASN A 103 3.41 7.96 5.40
N ILE A 104 3.99 9.16 5.41
CA ILE A 104 4.77 9.66 6.55
C ILE A 104 3.82 10.39 7.51
N THR A 105 3.68 9.89 8.73
CA THR A 105 2.75 10.44 9.74
C THR A 105 3.45 11.28 10.80
N SER A 106 4.76 11.10 11.00
CA SER A 106 5.57 11.92 11.90
C SER A 106 6.99 12.07 11.37
N THR A 107 7.60 13.21 11.66
CA THR A 107 8.97 13.55 11.28
C THR A 107 9.62 14.41 12.37
N VAL A 108 10.78 13.99 12.85
CA VAL A 108 11.65 14.77 13.74
C VAL A 108 13.06 14.78 13.15
N LEU A 109 13.72 15.94 13.19
CA LEU A 109 15.10 16.09 12.74
C LEU A 109 15.96 16.65 13.87
N GLU A 110 17.12 16.04 14.07
CA GLU A 110 18.14 16.47 15.02
C GLU A 110 19.46 16.59 14.28
N ARG A 111 20.12 17.74 14.38
CA ARG A 111 21.40 17.97 13.74
C ARG A 111 22.52 17.73 14.75
N GLU A 112 23.47 16.88 14.38
CA GLU A 112 24.69 16.61 15.15
C GLU A 112 25.91 16.88 14.26
N GLY A 113 26.45 18.10 14.33
CA GLY A 113 27.60 18.51 13.53
C GLY A 113 27.33 18.49 12.03
N ASP A 114 28.06 17.62 11.31
CA ASP A 114 27.93 17.40 9.87
C ASP A 114 26.89 16.33 9.51
N LYS A 115 26.23 15.74 10.52
CA LYS A 115 25.18 14.74 10.35
C LYS A 115 23.82 15.25 10.79
N VAL A 116 22.80 14.59 10.27
CA VAL A 116 21.43 14.71 10.74
C VAL A 116 20.89 13.33 11.10
N ILE A 117 20.19 13.27 12.22
CA ILE A 117 19.40 12.13 12.65
C ILE A 117 17.94 12.48 12.37
N ILE A 118 17.28 11.64 11.57
CA ILE A 118 15.88 11.83 11.17
C ILE A 118 15.07 10.69 11.74
N TYR A 119 14.07 11.01 12.55
CA TYR A 119 13.09 10.05 13.02
C TYR A 119 11.83 10.17 12.17
N LEU A 120 11.41 9.07 11.55
CA LEU A 120 10.18 9.02 10.76
C LEU A 120 9.23 7.97 11.32
N VAL A 121 7.94 8.23 11.22
CA VAL A 121 6.90 7.22 11.34
C VAL A 121 6.25 7.07 9.97
N VAL A 122 6.32 5.86 9.40
CA VAL A 122 5.90 5.59 8.02
C VAL A 122 4.95 4.39 7.98
N GLU A 123 3.82 4.56 7.32
CA GLU A 123 2.81 3.53 7.07
C GLU A 123 2.83 3.08 5.60
N ASN A 124 2.16 1.97 5.30
CA ASN A 124 1.97 1.40 3.95
C ASN A 124 3.25 0.97 3.23
N VAL A 125 4.33 0.70 3.96
CA VAL A 125 5.60 0.23 3.41
C VAL A 125 6.22 -0.82 4.31
N ASP A 126 7.00 -1.73 3.71
CA ASP A 126 7.74 -2.74 4.45
C ASP A 126 9.20 -2.30 4.72
N ARG A 127 9.85 -3.02 5.63
CA ARG A 127 11.22 -2.74 6.08
C ARG A 127 12.23 -2.78 4.93
N ASP A 128 12.12 -3.76 4.05
CA ASP A 128 13.11 -4.03 3.02
C ASP A 128 12.94 -3.03 1.86
N GLU A 129 11.70 -2.66 1.52
CA GLU A 129 11.37 -1.64 0.54
C GLU A 129 11.91 -0.27 0.96
N ILE A 130 11.75 0.14 2.23
CA ILE A 130 12.36 1.39 2.74
C ILE A 130 13.88 1.33 2.66
N LYS A 131 14.51 0.26 3.16
CA LYS A 131 15.96 0.14 3.17
C LYS A 131 16.53 0.22 1.75
N ASN A 132 15.93 -0.50 0.81
CA ASN A 132 16.35 -0.51 -0.59
C ASN A 132 16.19 0.86 -1.25
N THR A 133 15.10 1.56 -0.93
CA THR A 133 14.76 2.88 -1.49
C THR A 133 15.72 3.98 -1.04
N LEU A 134 16.19 3.91 0.20
CA LEU A 134 16.99 4.95 0.84
C LEU A 134 18.49 4.67 0.90
N LYS A 135 18.95 3.45 0.57
CA LYS A 135 20.35 3.01 0.69
C LYS A 135 21.40 3.94 0.08
N GLU A 136 21.04 4.71 -0.95
CA GLU A 136 21.94 5.60 -1.68
C GLU A 136 22.02 7.01 -1.08
N VAL A 137 21.09 7.35 -0.18
CA VAL A 137 20.92 8.72 0.35
C VAL A 137 21.37 8.81 1.80
N VAL A 138 21.39 7.69 2.52
CA VAL A 138 21.56 7.65 3.97
C VAL A 138 22.72 6.73 4.35
N GLU A 139 23.40 7.04 5.44
CA GLU A 139 24.50 6.22 5.95
C GLU A 139 23.98 5.00 6.70
N LYS A 140 22.87 5.16 7.44
CA LYS A 140 22.29 4.11 8.27
C LYS A 140 20.79 4.27 8.43
N ILE A 141 20.07 3.14 8.46
CA ILE A 141 18.66 3.06 8.83
C ILE A 141 18.50 2.01 9.94
N SER A 142 17.86 2.40 11.03
CA SER A 142 17.46 1.53 12.12
C SER A 142 15.94 1.57 12.26
N ILE A 143 15.33 0.42 12.56
CA ILE A 143 13.92 0.38 12.98
C ILE A 143 13.92 0.41 14.50
N ILE A 144 13.14 1.32 15.06
CA ILE A 144 12.95 1.48 16.49
C ILE A 144 11.53 1.02 16.86
N TRP A 145 11.35 0.48 18.06
CA TRP A 145 10.06 -0.05 18.54
C TRP A 145 9.32 1.00 19.37
#